data_AF-A0A1Z1FG54-F1
#
_entry.id   AF-A0A1Z1FG54-F1
#
_cell.length_a   1.000
_cell.length_b   1.000
_cell.length_c   1.000
_cell.angle_alpha   90.00
_cell.angle_beta   90.00
_cell.angle_gamma   90.00
#
_symmetry.space_group_name_H-M   'P 1'
#
loop_
_entity.id
_entity.type
_entity.pdbx_description
1 polymer ?
#
loop_
_entity_poly.entity_id
_entity_poly.type
_entity_poly.pdbx_seq_one_letter_code
_entity_poly.pdbx_strand_id
1 'polypeptide(L)'
;MASHRNGRAARFITVSAGAMIAMLAIPAAAEECLLDDATVQGATGTGTGALACGTDAAANGEGSLALGSEASADGADATAIGYEAVATGNSTAAVGGESVATTPGATALGWQSQATGAMGTAVGHQTTASGDQSFAGAEDAVASGSNAIAIGNTALAEGGDAIAIGGNRDGEMGAPTVASGPSTTVVGGQAQAMGPGATAYGWRAAATAERATSLGHLATAQGVRSLAVGENADAQTDSATAIGNEAIANGIDALAVGDTAVAMGNSTTAVGGESVATTPGATALGWQAQATGAMGTAVGHQTTASGDQSFAGAEDAVASGSNAIAIGNTALAEGGDSIAIGGNRDGEMGMQTIATGPSTTAVGGQAQAMGPGATAYGWRAQASTERATALGHLANASGTRSTAVGEAASASGETSVAIGNLASASGTNSVAIGNGATATNDGQVVIASLDASTASQTGPISVVTADSNGTIGLSTTPGLTELASFNDVQMNSAAISANTSAIGMNSMAIMDLQGQTAELYDLADENRRDIRKANEGVAMALAMDSPVIMPGQSYGVSGGFGYYGERTAGTAAFAARVGSAASVSAGVGVGFDSGELGARAGFQFGW
;
A
#
# COMPACT_ATOMS: atom_id res chain seq x y z
N MET A 1 92.77 -95.30 80.27
CA MET A 1 92.00 -96.25 81.11
C MET A 1 90.61 -96.33 80.51
N ALA A 2 90.44 -97.12 79.44
CA ALA A 2 90.10 -98.55 79.42
C ALA A 2 88.59 -98.76 79.46
N SER A 3 87.91 -99.50 78.58
CA SER A 3 88.16 -100.05 77.24
C SER A 3 86.90 -100.88 76.95
N HIS A 4 86.17 -100.66 75.85
CA HIS A 4 85.63 -101.74 75.02
C HIS A 4 85.10 -101.25 73.66
N ARG A 5 86.01 -101.31 72.66
CA ARG A 5 85.88 -101.84 71.27
C ARG A 5 84.65 -101.44 70.41
N ASN A 6 84.78 -100.62 69.35
CA ASN A 6 85.29 -100.88 67.97
C ASN A 6 84.67 -102.10 67.27
N GLY A 7 84.11 -102.04 66.04
CA GLY A 7 84.04 -100.97 65.03
C GLY A 7 83.55 -101.49 63.66
N ARG A 8 83.75 -100.65 62.62
CA ARG A 8 83.54 -100.83 61.15
C ARG A 8 82.13 -100.45 60.62
N ALA A 9 81.94 -99.79 59.47
CA ALA A 9 82.81 -99.12 58.50
C ALA A 9 81.97 -98.29 57.50
N ALA A 10 82.55 -97.18 57.02
CA ALA A 10 82.50 -96.61 55.65
C ALA A 10 81.20 -96.10 54.97
N ARG A 11 81.39 -94.89 54.40
CA ARG A 11 80.81 -94.25 53.18
C ARG A 11 79.64 -93.26 53.28
N PHE A 12 80.02 -91.98 53.22
CA PHE A 12 79.51 -90.87 52.38
C PHE A 12 78.21 -91.06 51.60
N ILE A 13 77.25 -90.12 51.80
CA ILE A 13 76.65 -89.28 50.74
C ILE A 13 76.40 -87.86 51.32
N THR A 14 76.83 -86.87 50.53
CA THR A 14 76.68 -85.40 50.60
C THR A 14 75.23 -84.90 50.55
N VAL A 15 74.95 -83.70 51.11
CA VAL A 15 74.52 -82.48 50.36
C VAL A 15 74.17 -81.30 51.30
N SER A 16 74.54 -80.11 50.80
CA SER A 16 74.03 -78.74 50.99
C SER A 16 74.21 -77.96 52.28
N ALA A 17 74.88 -76.82 52.08
CA ALA A 17 74.91 -75.62 52.88
C ALA A 17 73.54 -74.92 52.99
N GLY A 18 73.32 -74.28 54.14
CA GLY A 18 72.35 -73.23 54.40
C GLY A 18 72.91 -72.37 55.55
N ALA A 19 72.58 -71.10 55.71
CA ALA A 19 71.69 -70.24 54.96
C ALA A 19 72.07 -68.78 55.28
N MET A 20 71.83 -67.94 54.29
CA MET A 20 71.84 -66.49 54.34
C MET A 20 70.95 -65.98 55.49
N ILE A 21 71.41 -64.95 56.21
CA ILE A 21 70.61 -64.17 57.15
C ILE A 21 69.58 -63.40 56.31
N ALA A 22 68.38 -63.95 56.20
CA ALA A 22 67.18 -63.20 55.87
C ALA A 22 66.62 -62.68 57.20
N MET A 23 66.56 -61.35 57.36
CA MET A 23 65.64 -60.74 58.32
C MET A 23 64.24 -61.14 57.89
N LEU A 24 63.67 -62.15 58.56
CA LEU A 24 62.25 -62.45 58.50
C LEU A 24 61.52 -61.26 59.12
N ALA A 25 60.79 -60.52 58.29
CA ALA A 25 59.64 -59.78 58.76
C ALA A 25 58.71 -60.78 59.43
N ILE A 26 58.48 -60.58 60.73
CA ILE A 26 57.49 -61.32 61.49
C ILE A 26 56.14 -60.94 60.87
N PRO A 27 55.33 -61.88 60.36
CA PRO A 27 53.97 -61.53 59.99
C PRO A 27 53.27 -61.09 61.28
N ALA A 28 52.84 -59.82 61.32
CA ALA A 28 51.93 -59.39 62.36
C ALA A 28 50.69 -60.27 62.22
N ALA A 29 50.44 -61.10 63.23
CA ALA A 29 49.26 -61.94 63.25
C ALA A 29 48.04 -61.01 63.23
N ALA A 30 47.24 -61.09 62.16
CA ALA A 30 45.97 -60.42 62.07
C ALA A 30 45.11 -60.84 63.28
N GLU A 31 44.57 -59.86 63.99
CA GLU A 31 43.73 -60.09 65.16
C GLU A 31 42.46 -60.86 64.74
N GLU A 32 42.13 -61.89 65.51
CA GLU A 32 41.19 -62.97 65.17
C GLU A 32 39.79 -62.44 64.83
N CYS A 33 39.43 -62.53 63.55
CA CYS A 33 38.13 -62.11 63.05
C CYS A 33 37.17 -63.31 63.07
N LEU A 34 36.12 -63.26 63.90
CA LEU A 34 35.16 -64.34 64.08
C LEU A 34 34.31 -64.56 62.81
N LEU A 35 34.68 -65.53 62.00
CA LEU A 35 33.85 -66.16 60.97
C LEU A 35 33.61 -67.61 61.41
N ASP A 36 32.36 -68.09 61.34
CA ASP A 36 31.89 -69.40 61.85
C ASP A 36 32.46 -70.62 61.08
N ASP A 37 33.60 -70.49 60.40
CA ASP A 37 34.24 -71.60 59.70
C ASP A 37 35.78 -71.59 59.83
N ALA A 38 36.33 -72.76 60.11
CA ALA A 38 37.63 -72.98 60.76
C ALA A 38 38.86 -72.89 59.83
N THR A 39 38.83 -72.07 58.77
CA THR A 39 39.98 -71.88 57.88
C THR A 39 40.04 -70.49 57.26
N VAL A 40 40.61 -69.51 57.95
CA VAL A 40 41.14 -68.30 57.29
C VAL A 40 42.49 -68.69 56.67
N GLN A 41 42.48 -69.27 55.46
CA GLN A 41 43.70 -69.46 54.69
C GLN A 41 44.05 -68.12 54.00
N GLY A 42 45.29 -67.66 54.18
CA GLY A 42 45.90 -66.62 53.34
C GLY A 42 45.70 -65.15 53.72
N ALA A 43 44.97 -64.82 54.79
CA ALA A 43 44.92 -63.42 55.24
C ALA A 43 46.32 -62.88 55.64
N THR A 44 46.70 -61.70 55.16
CA THR A 44 48.01 -61.08 55.38
C THR A 44 47.87 -59.62 55.82
N GLY A 45 48.42 -59.27 56.97
CA GLY A 45 48.50 -57.88 57.45
C GLY A 45 49.95 -57.47 57.62
N THR A 46 50.60 -56.91 56.59
CA THR A 46 52.04 -56.55 56.68
C THR A 46 52.27 -55.11 57.12
N GLY A 47 51.25 -54.25 57.02
CA GLY A 47 51.33 -52.86 57.44
C GLY A 47 51.32 -52.69 58.96
N THR A 48 51.98 -51.64 59.46
CA THR A 48 51.92 -51.29 60.89
C THR A 48 50.51 -50.84 61.27
N GLY A 49 49.87 -51.52 62.22
CA GLY A 49 48.50 -51.22 62.64
C GLY A 49 47.40 -51.65 61.65
N ALA A 50 47.72 -52.55 60.72
CA ALA A 50 46.78 -53.04 59.72
C ALA A 50 45.85 -54.15 60.25
N LEU A 51 44.63 -54.24 59.73
CA LEU A 51 43.65 -55.29 60.01
C LEU A 51 43.23 -56.00 58.73
N ALA A 52 43.50 -57.30 58.61
CA ALA A 52 43.06 -58.15 57.51
C ALA A 52 42.11 -59.24 58.03
N CYS A 53 40.92 -59.36 57.45
CA CYS A 53 39.91 -60.35 57.84
C CYS A 53 39.18 -60.92 56.63
N GLY A 54 39.23 -62.25 56.46
CA GLY A 54 38.65 -62.98 55.31
C GLY A 54 39.69 -63.86 54.62
N THR A 55 39.25 -64.85 53.86
CA THR A 55 40.14 -65.71 53.06
C THR A 55 40.94 -64.86 52.07
N ASP A 56 42.26 -65.00 52.04
CA ASP A 56 43.18 -64.25 51.16
C ASP A 56 43.05 -62.70 51.24
N ALA A 57 42.50 -62.14 52.33
CA ALA A 57 42.47 -60.69 52.54
C ALA A 57 43.88 -60.13 52.81
N ALA A 58 44.29 -59.04 52.16
CA ALA A 58 45.61 -58.43 52.28
C ALA A 58 45.50 -56.97 52.77
N ALA A 59 46.08 -56.63 53.92
CA ALA A 59 46.20 -55.28 54.45
C ALA A 59 47.69 -54.90 54.55
N ASN A 60 48.26 -54.42 53.45
CA ASN A 60 49.70 -54.23 53.30
C ASN A 60 50.19 -52.81 53.67
N GLY A 61 49.31 -51.81 53.63
CA GLY A 61 49.62 -50.43 53.99
C GLY A 61 49.60 -50.15 55.50
N GLU A 62 50.36 -49.16 55.97
CA GLU A 62 50.28 -48.67 57.36
C GLU A 62 48.86 -48.21 57.68
N GLY A 63 48.29 -48.65 58.81
CA GLY A 63 46.92 -48.29 59.23
C GLY A 63 45.80 -48.82 58.33
N SER A 64 46.08 -49.76 57.42
CA SER A 64 45.10 -50.25 56.44
C SER A 64 44.08 -51.25 57.02
N LEU A 65 42.91 -51.35 56.39
CA LEU A 65 41.82 -52.26 56.74
C LEU A 65 41.39 -53.05 55.50
N ALA A 66 41.51 -54.37 55.52
CA ALA A 66 40.97 -55.27 54.50
C ALA A 66 39.97 -56.25 55.13
N LEU A 67 38.71 -56.24 54.69
CA LEU A 67 37.62 -57.04 55.25
C LEU A 67 36.79 -57.69 54.13
N GLY A 68 36.89 -59.01 53.95
CA GLY A 68 36.21 -59.79 52.91
C GLY A 68 37.17 -60.77 52.23
N SER A 69 36.62 -61.75 51.50
CA SER A 69 37.46 -62.67 50.72
C SER A 69 38.18 -61.91 49.62
N GLU A 70 39.50 -62.07 49.51
CA GLU A 70 40.34 -61.44 48.48
C GLU A 70 40.35 -59.89 48.51
N ALA A 71 39.91 -59.27 49.60
CA ALA A 71 40.01 -57.82 49.77
C ALA A 71 41.48 -57.39 49.92
N SER A 72 41.95 -56.39 49.16
CA SER A 72 43.32 -55.87 49.20
C SER A 72 43.36 -54.38 49.55
N ALA A 73 43.97 -54.01 50.67
CA ALA A 73 44.25 -52.65 51.10
C ALA A 73 45.77 -52.41 51.14
N ASP A 74 46.34 -51.94 50.03
CA ASP A 74 47.80 -51.77 49.86
C ASP A 74 48.31 -50.37 50.21
N GLY A 75 47.45 -49.35 50.15
CA GLY A 75 47.83 -47.97 50.46
C GLY A 75 47.87 -47.67 51.96
N ALA A 76 48.64 -46.66 52.38
CA ALA A 76 48.61 -46.19 53.76
C ALA A 76 47.22 -45.61 54.10
N ASP A 77 46.67 -45.93 55.26
CA ASP A 77 45.31 -45.61 55.70
C ASP A 77 44.19 -46.06 54.73
N ALA A 78 44.46 -47.05 53.87
CA ALA A 78 43.49 -47.57 52.91
C ALA A 78 42.46 -48.49 53.58
N THR A 79 41.20 -48.43 53.14
CA THR A 79 40.12 -49.31 53.59
C THR A 79 39.55 -50.08 52.39
N ALA A 80 39.60 -51.40 52.41
CA ALA A 80 38.96 -52.32 51.46
C ALA A 80 37.96 -53.21 52.20
N ILE A 81 36.67 -53.14 51.87
CA ILE A 81 35.61 -53.93 52.52
C ILE A 81 34.69 -54.55 51.46
N GLY A 82 34.72 -55.87 51.30
CA GLY A 82 33.92 -56.60 50.32
C GLY A 82 34.69 -57.76 49.68
N TYR A 83 33.98 -58.62 48.95
CA TYR A 83 34.60 -59.65 48.11
C TYR A 83 35.43 -58.99 47.00
N GLU A 84 36.72 -59.30 46.86
CA GLU A 84 37.62 -58.72 45.84
C GLU A 84 37.67 -57.16 45.84
N ALA A 85 37.43 -56.50 46.98
CA ALA A 85 37.58 -55.04 47.07
C ALA A 85 39.07 -54.65 47.06
N VAL A 86 39.46 -53.66 46.25
CA VAL A 86 40.87 -53.26 46.03
C VAL A 86 41.06 -51.78 46.34
N ALA A 87 41.89 -51.46 47.32
CA ALA A 87 42.23 -50.11 47.77
C ALA A 87 43.77 -49.93 47.80
N THR A 88 44.36 -49.43 46.71
CA THR A 88 45.83 -49.39 46.55
C THR A 88 46.46 -48.00 46.73
N GLY A 89 45.66 -46.93 46.69
CA GLY A 89 46.13 -45.57 46.90
C GLY A 89 46.19 -45.19 48.39
N ASN A 90 46.98 -44.17 48.74
CA ASN A 90 46.98 -43.66 50.11
C ASN A 90 45.63 -43.02 50.47
N SER A 91 45.12 -43.29 51.67
CA SER A 91 43.86 -42.78 52.22
C SER A 91 42.66 -43.06 51.32
N THR A 92 42.63 -44.21 50.65
CA THR A 92 41.50 -44.65 49.80
C THR A 92 40.47 -45.46 50.56
N ALA A 93 39.23 -45.46 50.09
CA ALA A 93 38.19 -46.36 50.56
C ALA A 93 37.54 -47.11 49.39
N ALA A 94 37.59 -48.44 49.37
CA ALA A 94 36.87 -49.32 48.46
C ALA A 94 35.91 -50.20 49.28
N VAL A 95 34.61 -49.95 49.20
CA VAL A 95 33.60 -50.62 50.03
C VAL A 95 32.49 -51.14 49.14
N GLY A 96 32.37 -52.46 49.01
CA GLY A 96 31.51 -53.17 48.07
C GLY A 96 32.28 -54.28 47.35
N GLY A 97 31.58 -55.29 46.84
CA GLY A 97 32.24 -56.36 46.10
C GLY A 97 32.84 -55.85 44.78
N GLU A 98 34.06 -56.28 44.45
CA GLU A 98 34.81 -55.86 43.25
C GLU A 98 34.97 -54.33 43.14
N SER A 99 34.87 -53.60 44.25
CA SER A 99 35.10 -52.14 44.27
C SER A 99 36.59 -51.83 44.19
N VAL A 100 36.98 -50.79 43.45
CA VAL A 100 38.39 -50.48 43.14
C VAL A 100 38.68 -49.00 43.39
N ALA A 101 39.58 -48.68 44.31
CA ALA A 101 40.09 -47.34 44.59
C ALA A 101 41.63 -47.33 44.53
N THR A 102 42.22 -46.69 43.50
CA THR A 102 43.66 -46.91 43.18
C THR A 102 44.57 -45.71 43.34
N THR A 103 44.02 -44.51 43.45
CA THR A 103 44.79 -43.25 43.52
C THR A 103 44.54 -42.50 44.82
N PRO A 104 45.45 -41.61 45.27
CA PRO A 104 45.35 -41.00 46.59
C PRO A 104 44.01 -40.28 46.84
N GLY A 105 43.38 -40.57 47.98
CA GLY A 105 42.10 -39.99 48.39
C GLY A 105 40.87 -40.47 47.61
N ALA A 106 41.01 -41.47 46.73
CA ALA A 106 39.89 -42.01 45.96
C ALA A 106 38.91 -42.80 46.85
N THR A 107 37.62 -42.68 46.57
CA THR A 107 36.54 -43.38 47.29
C THR A 107 35.64 -44.13 46.31
N ALA A 108 35.60 -45.45 46.39
CA ALA A 108 34.71 -46.34 45.67
C ALA A 108 33.72 -47.00 46.65
N LEU A 109 32.41 -46.80 46.45
CA LEU A 109 31.34 -47.29 47.31
C LEU A 109 30.27 -48.00 46.47
N GLY A 110 30.21 -49.32 46.54
CA GLY A 110 29.23 -50.17 45.86
C GLY A 110 29.88 -51.20 44.93
N TRP A 111 29.07 -52.13 44.42
CA TRP A 111 29.56 -53.28 43.65
C TRP A 111 30.14 -52.83 42.30
N GLN A 112 31.35 -53.26 41.96
CA GLN A 112 32.07 -52.87 40.73
C GLN A 112 32.26 -51.35 40.55
N SER A 113 32.19 -50.57 41.63
CA SER A 113 32.50 -49.14 41.59
C SER A 113 34.02 -48.93 41.47
N GLN A 114 34.44 -48.04 40.58
CA GLN A 114 35.85 -47.81 40.24
C GLN A 114 36.21 -46.33 40.40
N ALA A 115 36.98 -45.99 41.42
CA ALA A 115 37.57 -44.67 41.62
C ALA A 115 39.08 -44.71 41.30
N THR A 116 39.43 -44.32 40.08
CA THR A 116 40.81 -44.39 39.55
C THR A 116 41.45 -43.01 39.35
N GLY A 117 40.67 -41.92 39.33
CA GLY A 117 41.21 -40.55 39.34
C GLY A 117 41.55 -40.07 40.75
N ALA A 118 42.58 -39.21 40.91
CA ALA A 118 43.02 -38.75 42.23
C ALA A 118 41.91 -37.96 42.92
N MET A 119 41.61 -38.25 44.19
CA MET A 119 40.44 -37.71 44.92
C MET A 119 39.08 -37.97 44.22
N GLY A 120 39.03 -38.94 43.29
CA GLY A 120 37.79 -39.32 42.61
C GLY A 120 36.83 -40.08 43.54
N THR A 121 35.54 -39.91 43.33
CA THR A 121 34.50 -40.56 44.13
C THR A 121 33.52 -41.30 43.24
N ALA A 122 33.48 -42.63 43.32
CA ALA A 122 32.54 -43.49 42.62
C ALA A 122 31.55 -44.10 43.64
N VAL A 123 30.25 -43.88 43.46
CA VAL A 123 29.21 -44.38 44.38
C VAL A 123 28.09 -45.06 43.59
N GLY A 124 27.89 -46.36 43.79
CA GLY A 124 26.80 -47.13 43.19
C GLY A 124 27.26 -48.43 42.54
N HIS A 125 26.53 -48.89 41.53
CA HIS A 125 26.81 -50.13 40.80
C HIS A 125 27.53 -49.80 39.49
N GLN A 126 28.69 -50.41 39.23
CA GLN A 126 29.44 -50.25 37.97
C GLN A 126 29.79 -48.79 37.61
N THR A 127 29.86 -47.89 38.58
CA THR A 127 30.23 -46.49 38.35
C THR A 127 31.74 -46.33 38.21
N THR A 128 32.20 -45.39 37.39
CA THR A 128 33.63 -45.13 37.14
C THR A 128 33.95 -43.65 37.28
N ALA A 129 34.77 -43.29 38.27
CA ALA A 129 35.34 -41.95 38.45
C ALA A 129 36.85 -42.02 38.12
N SER A 130 37.21 -41.77 36.85
CA SER A 130 38.60 -41.87 36.36
C SER A 130 39.27 -40.52 36.15
N GLY A 131 38.51 -39.42 36.12
CA GLY A 131 39.08 -38.06 36.14
C GLY A 131 39.53 -37.64 37.54
N ASP A 132 40.57 -36.82 37.64
CA ASP A 132 40.98 -36.23 38.91
C ASP A 132 39.86 -35.36 39.50
N GLN A 133 39.61 -35.50 40.80
CA GLN A 133 38.53 -34.80 41.53
C GLN A 133 37.12 -35.04 40.94
N SER A 134 36.93 -36.13 40.20
CA SER A 134 35.64 -36.46 39.59
C SER A 134 34.66 -37.14 40.55
N PHE A 135 33.36 -37.06 40.24
CA PHE A 135 32.30 -37.77 40.96
C PHE A 135 31.43 -38.56 39.99
N ALA A 136 31.26 -39.86 40.22
CA ALA A 136 30.36 -40.73 39.47
C ALA A 136 29.35 -41.42 40.41
N GLY A 137 28.06 -41.27 40.15
CA GLY A 137 26.98 -41.72 41.03
C GLY A 137 25.86 -42.52 40.34
N ALA A 138 25.27 -43.47 41.07
CA ALA A 138 24.14 -44.34 40.70
C ALA A 138 24.51 -45.66 39.99
N GLU A 139 24.29 -45.79 38.68
CA GLU A 139 24.48 -47.05 37.94
C GLU A 139 25.15 -46.74 36.60
N ASP A 140 26.24 -47.43 36.27
CA ASP A 140 26.98 -47.25 35.00
C ASP A 140 27.41 -45.80 34.69
N ALA A 141 27.42 -44.91 35.68
CA ALA A 141 27.85 -43.52 35.49
C ALA A 141 29.36 -43.45 35.32
N VAL A 142 29.84 -42.67 34.35
CA VAL A 142 31.26 -42.50 34.03
C VAL A 142 31.63 -41.02 34.07
N ALA A 143 32.53 -40.65 34.98
CA ALA A 143 33.15 -39.33 35.05
C ALA A 143 34.65 -39.46 34.73
N SER A 144 35.03 -39.17 33.49
CA SER A 144 36.42 -39.29 32.99
C SER A 144 37.14 -37.95 32.83
N GLY A 145 36.41 -36.84 32.80
CA GLY A 145 36.99 -35.50 32.84
C GLY A 145 37.48 -35.10 34.23
N SER A 146 38.52 -34.27 34.32
CA SER A 146 38.95 -33.67 35.59
C SER A 146 37.85 -32.76 36.15
N ASN A 147 37.57 -32.82 37.45
CA ASN A 147 36.44 -32.15 38.13
C ASN A 147 35.05 -32.50 37.57
N ALA A 148 34.93 -33.57 36.77
CA ALA A 148 33.67 -33.92 36.14
C ALA A 148 32.69 -34.56 37.14
N ILE A 149 31.40 -34.35 36.94
CA ILE A 149 30.31 -34.90 37.76
C ILE A 149 29.35 -35.66 36.86
N ALA A 150 29.24 -36.97 37.03
CA ALA A 150 28.27 -37.83 36.36
C ALA A 150 27.30 -38.44 37.38
N ILE A 151 26.00 -38.21 37.23
CA ILE A 151 24.97 -38.72 38.16
C ILE A 151 23.78 -39.28 37.38
N GLY A 152 23.53 -40.57 37.54
CA GLY A 152 22.37 -41.28 36.99
C GLY A 152 22.75 -42.44 36.08
N ASN A 153 21.75 -43.26 35.73
CA ASN A 153 21.96 -44.48 34.94
C ASN A 153 22.61 -44.15 33.59
N THR A 154 23.82 -44.64 33.35
CA THR A 154 24.62 -44.40 32.13
C THR A 154 24.94 -42.92 31.85
N ALA A 155 25.08 -42.06 32.86
CA ALA A 155 25.53 -40.68 32.66
C ALA A 155 27.03 -40.64 32.29
N LEU A 156 27.43 -39.89 31.27
CA LEU A 156 28.83 -39.70 30.85
C LEU A 156 29.24 -38.22 30.98
N ALA A 157 30.22 -37.94 31.82
CA ALA A 157 30.88 -36.65 31.93
C ALA A 157 32.36 -36.79 31.53
N GLU A 158 32.68 -36.52 30.26
CA GLU A 158 34.00 -36.75 29.66
C GLU A 158 34.85 -35.48 29.59
N GLY A 159 34.21 -34.31 29.49
CA GLY A 159 34.90 -33.02 29.48
C GLY A 159 35.43 -32.63 30.85
N GLY A 160 36.55 -31.89 30.90
CA GLY A 160 36.99 -31.25 32.14
C GLY A 160 35.97 -30.24 32.63
N ASP A 161 35.70 -30.19 33.94
CA ASP A 161 34.64 -29.40 34.57
C ASP A 161 33.22 -29.67 34.02
N ALA A 162 32.99 -30.83 33.39
CA ALA A 162 31.70 -31.19 32.83
C ALA A 162 30.73 -31.74 33.90
N ILE A 163 29.45 -31.41 33.78
CA ILE A 163 28.39 -31.94 34.63
C ILE A 163 27.38 -32.68 33.74
N ALA A 164 27.14 -33.95 34.01
CA ALA A 164 26.10 -34.78 33.41
C ALA A 164 25.18 -35.33 34.50
N ILE A 165 23.94 -34.86 34.56
CA ILE A 165 22.93 -35.32 35.52
C ILE A 165 21.71 -35.80 34.75
N GLY A 166 21.42 -37.08 34.83
CA GLY A 166 20.35 -37.68 34.07
C GLY A 166 20.64 -39.15 33.81
N GLY A 167 19.72 -39.83 33.16
CA GLY A 167 19.96 -41.21 32.81
C GLY A 167 19.17 -41.64 31.60
N ASN A 168 19.45 -42.86 31.22
CA ASN A 168 18.74 -43.53 30.16
C ASN A 168 17.50 -44.24 30.73
N ARG A 169 16.32 -43.98 30.17
CA ARG A 169 15.07 -44.66 30.58
C ARG A 169 14.73 -45.85 29.68
N ASP A 170 15.38 -45.92 28.52
CA ASP A 170 15.01 -46.83 27.43
C ASP A 170 15.85 -48.12 27.46
N GLY A 171 16.56 -48.39 28.56
CA GLY A 171 17.44 -49.56 28.73
C GLY A 171 18.63 -49.54 27.76
N GLU A 172 19.20 -50.71 27.44
CA GLU A 172 20.41 -50.84 26.59
C GLU A 172 20.32 -50.15 25.20
N MET A 173 19.12 -49.82 24.71
CA MET A 173 18.93 -49.16 23.41
C MET A 173 18.85 -47.63 23.48
N GLY A 174 18.72 -47.05 24.67
CA GLY A 174 18.62 -45.60 24.79
C GLY A 174 19.97 -44.89 24.76
N ALA A 175 19.95 -43.61 24.35
CA ALA A 175 21.14 -42.78 24.41
C ALA A 175 21.46 -42.39 25.86
N PRO A 176 22.73 -42.37 26.27
CA PRO A 176 23.12 -41.86 27.57
C PRO A 176 22.93 -40.34 27.67
N THR A 177 23.03 -39.81 28.90
CA THR A 177 23.19 -38.37 29.12
C THR A 177 24.68 -38.05 28.96
N VAL A 178 25.07 -37.15 28.05
CA VAL A 178 26.47 -36.95 27.65
C VAL A 178 26.91 -35.50 27.77
N ALA A 179 27.95 -35.26 28.56
CA ALA A 179 28.65 -33.99 28.68
C ALA A 179 30.12 -34.19 28.25
N SER A 180 30.41 -34.03 26.95
CA SER A 180 31.73 -34.36 26.38
C SER A 180 32.63 -33.15 26.12
N GLY A 181 32.04 -31.97 25.96
CA GLY A 181 32.81 -30.71 25.87
C GLY A 181 33.37 -30.29 27.23
N PRO A 182 34.51 -29.57 27.28
CA PRO A 182 34.97 -28.98 28.53
C PRO A 182 33.99 -27.90 29.02
N SER A 183 33.84 -27.78 30.34
CA SER A 183 32.98 -26.81 31.02
C SER A 183 31.51 -26.87 30.60
N THR A 184 31.01 -28.05 30.22
CA THR A 184 29.60 -28.24 29.83
C THR A 184 28.70 -28.56 31.01
N THR A 185 27.41 -28.20 30.91
CA THR A 185 26.39 -28.61 31.87
C THR A 185 25.23 -29.32 31.17
N VAL A 186 24.90 -30.52 31.62
CA VAL A 186 23.82 -31.34 31.08
C VAL A 186 22.92 -31.82 32.20
N VAL A 187 21.63 -31.52 32.08
CA VAL A 187 20.62 -31.96 33.05
C VAL A 187 19.38 -32.48 32.31
N GLY A 188 19.07 -33.76 32.48
CA GLY A 188 17.93 -34.42 31.85
C GLY A 188 18.35 -35.71 31.17
N GLY A 189 17.42 -36.67 31.09
CA GLY A 189 17.70 -37.95 30.47
C GLY A 189 18.02 -37.80 28.98
N GLN A 190 19.01 -38.56 28.50
CA GLN A 190 19.40 -38.60 27.08
C GLN A 190 19.78 -37.22 26.49
N ALA A 191 20.08 -36.25 27.35
CA ALA A 191 20.50 -34.91 26.95
C ALA A 191 21.99 -34.91 26.60
N GLN A 192 22.39 -34.00 25.71
CA GLN A 192 23.76 -33.96 25.18
C GLN A 192 24.29 -32.52 25.15
N ALA A 193 25.49 -32.30 25.70
CA ALA A 193 26.29 -31.12 25.44
C ALA A 193 27.68 -31.53 24.97
N MET A 194 28.01 -31.19 23.72
CA MET A 194 29.24 -31.65 23.05
C MET A 194 30.24 -30.53 22.81
N GLY A 195 29.77 -29.29 22.66
CA GLY A 195 30.62 -28.14 22.44
C GLY A 195 31.24 -27.59 23.73
N PRO A 196 32.43 -26.97 23.70
CA PRO A 196 33.00 -26.29 24.85
C PRO A 196 32.05 -25.23 25.44
N GLY A 197 31.82 -25.27 26.75
CA GLY A 197 30.92 -24.34 27.44
C GLY A 197 29.44 -24.46 27.07
N ALA A 198 29.03 -25.55 26.40
CA ALA A 198 27.64 -25.79 26.03
C ALA A 198 26.78 -26.19 27.24
N THR A 199 25.50 -25.83 27.19
CA THR A 199 24.53 -26.16 28.25
C THR A 199 23.29 -26.81 27.66
N ALA A 200 22.92 -27.98 28.14
CA ALA A 200 21.70 -28.69 27.73
C ALA A 200 20.83 -29.04 28.95
N TYR A 201 19.60 -28.56 28.98
CA TYR A 201 18.64 -28.84 30.05
C TYR A 201 17.31 -29.33 29.47
N GLY A 202 16.86 -30.52 29.86
CA GLY A 202 15.62 -31.14 29.39
C GLY A 202 15.83 -32.55 28.83
N TRP A 203 14.75 -33.33 28.71
CA TRP A 203 14.86 -34.67 28.11
C TRP A 203 15.18 -34.54 26.62
N ARG A 204 16.25 -35.23 26.17
CA ARG A 204 16.74 -35.16 24.78
C ARG A 204 17.10 -33.75 24.28
N ALA A 205 17.40 -32.82 25.19
CA ALA A 205 17.96 -31.53 24.80
C ALA A 205 19.38 -31.74 24.23
N ALA A 206 19.75 -30.99 23.19
CA ALA A 206 21.04 -31.11 22.53
C ALA A 206 21.69 -29.74 22.28
N ALA A 207 22.87 -29.52 22.86
CA ALA A 207 23.71 -28.35 22.61
C ALA A 207 25.07 -28.81 22.03
N THR A 208 25.20 -28.82 20.70
CA THR A 208 26.31 -29.52 20.03
C THR A 208 27.50 -28.63 19.69
N ALA A 209 27.33 -27.31 19.65
CA ALA A 209 28.37 -26.35 19.31
C ALA A 209 28.92 -25.55 20.51
N GLU A 210 30.03 -24.84 20.30
CA GLU A 210 30.68 -24.00 21.32
C GLU A 210 29.70 -22.98 21.89
N ARG A 211 29.56 -22.95 23.23
CA ARG A 211 28.69 -22.04 23.99
C ARG A 211 27.23 -22.06 23.53
N ALA A 212 26.79 -23.14 22.89
CA ALA A 212 25.39 -23.37 22.56
C ALA A 212 24.58 -23.65 23.84
N THR A 213 23.35 -23.16 23.90
CA THR A 213 22.45 -23.37 25.04
C THR A 213 21.12 -23.92 24.56
N SER A 214 20.74 -25.10 25.02
CA SER A 214 19.43 -25.72 24.75
C SER A 214 18.65 -25.94 26.06
N LEU A 215 17.43 -25.43 26.15
CA LEU A 215 16.56 -25.51 27.32
C LEU A 215 15.15 -25.98 26.90
N GLY A 216 14.83 -27.25 27.12
CA GLY A 216 13.51 -27.81 26.83
C GLY A 216 13.56 -29.27 26.41
N HIS A 217 12.39 -29.89 26.30
CA HIS A 217 12.27 -31.22 25.70
C HIS A 217 12.58 -31.14 24.20
N LEU A 218 13.52 -31.95 23.69
CA LEU A 218 13.95 -31.94 22.28
C LEU A 218 14.56 -30.61 21.77
N ALA A 219 14.81 -29.64 22.65
CA ALA A 219 15.44 -28.38 22.25
C ALA A 219 16.84 -28.63 21.69
N THR A 220 17.16 -28.07 20.54
CA THR A 220 18.40 -28.32 19.80
C THR A 220 19.09 -27.01 19.44
N ALA A 221 20.35 -26.85 19.87
CA ALA A 221 21.20 -25.69 19.61
C ALA A 221 22.51 -26.17 18.95
N GLN A 222 22.65 -25.92 17.64
CA GLN A 222 23.71 -26.50 16.79
C GLN A 222 24.75 -25.49 16.31
N GLY A 223 24.43 -24.20 16.38
CA GLY A 223 25.35 -23.12 16.00
C GLY A 223 26.24 -22.62 17.15
N VAL A 224 27.36 -22.01 16.81
CA VAL A 224 28.24 -21.38 17.81
C VAL A 224 27.50 -20.23 18.48
N ARG A 225 27.47 -20.22 19.82
CA ARG A 225 26.72 -19.25 20.65
C ARG A 225 25.21 -19.21 20.34
N SER A 226 24.62 -20.30 19.86
CA SER A 226 23.19 -20.36 19.62
C SER A 226 22.38 -20.63 20.90
N LEU A 227 21.10 -20.27 20.89
CA LEU A 227 20.17 -20.43 22.01
C LEU A 227 18.86 -21.06 21.52
N ALA A 228 18.47 -22.20 22.07
CA ALA A 228 17.18 -22.84 21.84
C ALA A 228 16.42 -22.99 23.16
N VAL A 229 15.22 -22.43 23.28
CA VAL A 229 14.40 -22.48 24.49
C VAL A 229 12.96 -22.84 24.13
N GLY A 230 12.47 -23.99 24.57
CA GLY A 230 11.12 -24.47 24.27
C GLY A 230 11.09 -25.94 23.92
N GLU A 231 9.88 -26.50 23.79
CA GLU A 231 9.72 -27.86 23.27
C GLU A 231 10.09 -27.88 21.78
N ASN A 232 11.02 -28.75 21.37
CA ASN A 232 11.45 -28.90 19.98
C ASN A 232 11.91 -27.58 19.31
N ALA A 233 12.41 -26.60 20.09
CA ALA A 233 13.01 -25.39 19.56
C ALA A 233 14.35 -25.73 18.88
N ASP A 234 14.62 -25.18 17.69
CA ASP A 234 15.79 -25.54 16.88
C ASP A 234 16.57 -24.30 16.39
N ALA A 235 17.74 -24.09 16.96
CA ALA A 235 18.68 -23.03 16.59
C ALA A 235 19.90 -23.62 15.87
N GLN A 236 19.84 -23.67 14.53
CA GLN A 236 20.73 -24.49 13.69
C GLN A 236 22.09 -23.85 13.37
N THR A 237 22.18 -22.52 13.38
CA THR A 237 23.35 -21.78 12.87
C THR A 237 23.91 -20.76 13.87
N ASP A 238 25.08 -20.21 13.56
CA ASP A 238 25.84 -19.36 14.47
C ASP A 238 25.05 -18.13 14.94
N SER A 239 25.08 -17.89 16.25
CA SER A 239 24.35 -16.81 16.94
C SER A 239 22.82 -16.85 16.76
N ALA A 240 22.27 -17.94 16.22
CA ALA A 240 20.82 -18.09 16.07
C ALA A 240 20.14 -18.24 17.45
N THR A 241 18.96 -17.65 17.59
CA THR A 241 18.15 -17.71 18.81
C THR A 241 16.73 -18.17 18.46
N ALA A 242 16.32 -19.32 18.98
CA ALA A 242 14.97 -19.87 18.85
C ALA A 242 14.33 -19.96 20.25
N ILE A 243 13.21 -19.25 20.47
CA ILE A 243 12.49 -19.23 21.75
C ILE A 243 10.99 -19.45 21.51
N GLY A 244 10.47 -20.61 21.91
CA GLY A 244 9.09 -21.03 21.69
C GLY A 244 9.01 -22.50 21.35
N ASN A 245 7.82 -23.10 21.46
CA ASN A 245 7.67 -24.49 21.03
C ASN A 245 7.77 -24.55 19.51
N GLU A 246 8.54 -25.50 18.97
CA GLU A 246 8.77 -25.68 17.53
C GLU A 246 9.31 -24.42 16.83
N ALA A 247 9.91 -23.48 17.56
CA ALA A 247 10.54 -22.29 16.98
C ALA A 247 11.81 -22.69 16.23
N ILE A 248 12.00 -22.20 15.00
CA ILE A 248 13.12 -22.56 14.13
C ILE A 248 13.91 -21.29 13.77
N ALA A 249 15.19 -21.25 14.15
CA ALA A 249 16.14 -20.24 13.73
C ALA A 249 17.28 -20.90 12.94
N ASN A 250 17.23 -20.79 11.61
CA ASN A 250 18.16 -21.44 10.68
C ASN A 250 19.12 -20.43 10.01
N GLY A 251 18.77 -19.15 9.93
CA GLY A 251 19.70 -18.14 9.42
C GLY A 251 20.83 -17.80 10.41
N ILE A 252 22.03 -17.49 9.90
CA ILE A 252 23.09 -16.94 10.76
C ILE A 252 22.57 -15.64 11.39
N ASP A 253 22.75 -15.46 12.71
CA ASP A 253 22.23 -14.28 13.43
C ASP A 253 20.69 -14.15 13.33
N ALA A 254 19.97 -15.25 13.14
CA ALA A 254 18.50 -15.24 13.10
C ALA A 254 17.88 -15.28 14.51
N LEU A 255 16.75 -14.59 14.66
CA LEU A 255 15.95 -14.56 15.88
C LEU A 255 14.53 -15.05 15.58
N ALA A 256 14.13 -16.19 16.16
CA ALA A 256 12.76 -16.70 16.14
C ALA A 256 12.20 -16.73 17.57
N VAL A 257 11.11 -16.00 17.83
CA VAL A 257 10.47 -15.94 19.15
C VAL A 257 8.96 -16.11 19.01
N GLY A 258 8.43 -17.25 19.43
CA GLY A 258 7.02 -17.61 19.35
C GLY A 258 6.82 -19.09 19.09
N ASP A 259 5.65 -19.61 19.42
CA ASP A 259 5.22 -20.95 19.02
C ASP A 259 5.25 -21.06 17.49
N THR A 260 5.95 -22.06 16.94
CA THR A 260 6.14 -22.30 15.49
C THR A 260 6.70 -21.10 14.70
N ALA A 261 7.38 -20.16 15.35
CA ALA A 261 8.04 -19.03 14.67
C ALA A 261 9.23 -19.53 13.82
N VAL A 262 9.38 -19.01 12.60
CA VAL A 262 10.38 -19.48 11.62
C VAL A 262 11.23 -18.31 11.11
N ALA A 263 12.54 -18.35 11.35
CA ALA A 263 13.53 -17.40 10.86
C ALA A 263 14.62 -18.14 10.05
N MET A 264 14.56 -18.10 8.71
CA MET A 264 15.43 -18.91 7.82
C MET A 264 16.57 -18.13 7.16
N GLY A 265 16.42 -16.82 6.96
CA GLY A 265 17.41 -16.00 6.28
C GLY A 265 18.47 -15.44 7.23
N ASN A 266 19.65 -15.08 6.73
CA ASN A 266 20.68 -14.44 7.57
C ASN A 266 20.18 -13.10 8.15
N SER A 267 20.48 -12.84 9.42
CA SER A 267 20.06 -11.66 10.18
C SER A 267 18.55 -11.39 10.07
N THR A 268 17.73 -12.45 10.15
CA THR A 268 16.27 -12.36 10.15
C THR A 268 15.71 -12.27 11.55
N THR A 269 14.52 -11.68 11.67
CA THR A 269 13.78 -11.61 12.93
C THR A 269 12.33 -12.03 12.70
N ALA A 270 11.87 -13.07 13.39
CA ALA A 270 10.49 -13.54 13.43
C ALA A 270 10.01 -13.54 14.88
N VAL A 271 9.12 -12.64 15.25
CA VAL A 271 8.59 -12.51 16.62
C VAL A 271 7.06 -12.55 16.58
N GLY A 272 6.47 -13.56 17.20
CA GLY A 272 5.05 -13.88 17.16
C GLY A 272 4.83 -15.35 16.83
N GLY A 273 3.74 -15.94 17.34
CA GLY A 273 3.39 -17.32 16.99
C GLY A 273 3.13 -17.44 15.48
N GLU A 274 3.62 -18.52 14.87
CA GLU A 274 3.50 -18.78 13.43
C GLU A 274 4.07 -17.65 12.54
N SER A 275 4.92 -16.77 13.09
CA SER A 275 5.58 -15.71 12.31
C SER A 275 6.68 -16.30 11.44
N VAL A 276 6.86 -15.77 10.22
CA VAL A 276 7.77 -16.33 9.21
C VAL A 276 8.62 -15.24 8.58
N ALA A 277 9.94 -15.33 8.71
CA ALA A 277 10.92 -14.50 8.04
C ALA A 277 11.93 -15.38 7.27
N THR A 278 11.86 -15.43 5.94
CA THR A 278 12.61 -16.45 5.16
C THR A 278 13.86 -15.96 4.44
N THR A 279 13.97 -14.67 4.14
CA THR A 279 15.04 -14.11 3.29
C THR A 279 15.95 -13.16 4.07
N PRO A 280 17.18 -12.88 3.59
CA PRO A 280 18.15 -12.09 4.35
C PRO A 280 17.63 -10.71 4.77
N GLY A 281 17.81 -10.36 6.04
CA GLY A 281 17.36 -9.09 6.62
C GLY A 281 15.85 -8.94 6.78
N ALA A 282 15.05 -9.97 6.49
CA ALA A 282 13.60 -9.91 6.65
C ALA A 282 13.19 -9.85 8.13
N THR A 283 12.16 -9.07 8.43
CA THR A 283 11.63 -8.86 9.78
C THR A 283 10.12 -9.09 9.81
N ALA A 284 9.66 -10.10 10.53
CA ALA A 284 8.25 -10.40 10.78
C ALA A 284 7.92 -10.22 12.27
N LEU A 285 6.98 -9.34 12.61
CA LEU A 285 6.59 -9.00 13.98
C LEU A 285 5.06 -9.09 14.11
N GLY A 286 4.53 -10.15 14.72
CA GLY A 286 3.09 -10.38 14.92
C GLY A 286 2.71 -11.84 14.68
N TRP A 287 1.55 -12.27 15.20
CA TRP A 287 1.04 -13.62 14.94
C TRP A 287 0.73 -13.77 13.44
N GLN A 288 1.26 -14.84 12.83
CA GLN A 288 1.16 -15.09 11.38
C GLN A 288 1.71 -13.96 10.49
N ALA A 289 2.58 -13.09 11.00
CA ALA A 289 3.29 -12.12 10.17
C ALA A 289 4.27 -12.84 9.22
N GLN A 290 4.27 -12.50 7.94
CA GLN A 290 5.07 -13.14 6.90
C GLN A 290 5.95 -12.10 6.19
N ALA A 291 7.26 -12.14 6.43
CA ALA A 291 8.26 -11.37 5.70
C ALA A 291 9.08 -12.29 4.80
N THR A 292 8.66 -12.43 3.54
CA THR A 292 9.26 -13.36 2.58
C THR A 292 10.07 -12.67 1.48
N GLY A 293 9.92 -11.36 1.30
CA GLY A 293 10.79 -10.56 0.41
C GLY A 293 12.11 -10.18 1.08
N ALA A 294 13.21 -10.08 0.32
CA ALA A 294 14.52 -9.77 0.89
C ALA A 294 14.51 -8.37 1.53
N MET A 295 14.99 -8.24 2.78
CA MET A 295 14.86 -7.01 3.58
C MET A 295 13.40 -6.52 3.75
N GLY A 296 12.41 -7.41 3.56
CA GLY A 296 10.99 -7.11 3.76
C GLY A 296 10.66 -7.00 5.24
N THR A 297 9.73 -6.11 5.58
CA THR A 297 9.29 -5.89 6.97
C THR A 297 7.78 -6.03 7.08
N ALA A 298 7.32 -7.05 7.80
CA ALA A 298 5.91 -7.31 8.10
C ALA A 298 5.64 -7.07 9.59
N VAL A 299 4.74 -6.15 9.93
CA VAL A 299 4.42 -5.78 11.32
C VAL A 299 2.91 -5.80 11.56
N GLY A 300 2.45 -6.82 12.28
CA GLY A 300 1.09 -7.00 12.77
C GLY A 300 0.49 -8.37 12.40
N HIS A 301 -0.79 -8.57 12.72
CA HIS A 301 -1.48 -9.85 12.60
C HIS A 301 -1.74 -10.21 11.13
N GLN A 302 -1.32 -11.41 10.69
CA GLN A 302 -1.53 -11.90 9.32
C GLN A 302 -1.00 -10.96 8.22
N THR A 303 -0.02 -10.12 8.53
CA THR A 303 0.60 -9.21 7.55
C THR A 303 1.55 -9.95 6.64
N THR A 304 1.68 -9.49 5.38
CA THR A 304 2.55 -10.11 4.38
C THR A 304 3.41 -9.05 3.67
N ALA A 305 4.72 -9.11 3.86
CA ALA A 305 5.72 -8.35 3.09
C ALA A 305 6.51 -9.34 2.21
N SER A 306 6.04 -9.57 0.98
CA SER A 306 6.64 -10.54 0.04
C SER A 306 7.47 -9.92 -1.08
N GLY A 307 7.37 -8.60 -1.28
CA GLY A 307 8.25 -7.86 -2.17
C GLY A 307 9.61 -7.56 -1.54
N ASP A 308 10.67 -7.52 -2.35
CA ASP A 308 11.99 -7.09 -1.87
C ASP A 308 11.94 -5.64 -1.36
N GLN A 309 12.55 -5.39 -0.20
CA GLN A 309 12.54 -4.10 0.49
C GLN A 309 11.14 -3.54 0.76
N SER A 310 10.12 -4.39 0.81
CA SER A 310 8.74 -3.96 1.05
C SER A 310 8.44 -3.79 2.55
N PHE A 311 7.43 -2.98 2.85
CA PHE A 311 6.92 -2.77 4.20
C PHE A 311 5.42 -3.03 4.24
N ALA A 312 4.96 -3.95 5.08
CA ALA A 312 3.55 -4.21 5.36
C ALA A 312 3.26 -4.00 6.86
N GLY A 313 2.28 -3.18 7.20
CA GLY A 313 1.94 -2.87 8.59
C GLY A 313 0.43 -2.87 8.87
N ALA A 314 0.06 -3.29 10.09
CA ALA A 314 -1.30 -3.47 10.65
C ALA A 314 -1.86 -4.90 10.52
N GLU A 315 -3.13 -5.10 10.20
CA GLU A 315 -3.74 -6.45 10.11
C GLU A 315 -4.06 -6.77 8.65
N ASP A 316 -3.70 -7.96 8.18
CA ASP A 316 -3.94 -8.40 6.79
C ASP A 316 -3.36 -7.48 5.69
N ALA A 317 -2.42 -6.59 6.01
CA ALA A 317 -1.76 -5.74 5.03
C ALA A 317 -0.82 -6.58 4.15
N VAL A 318 -0.82 -6.33 2.84
CA VAL A 318 -0.02 -7.07 1.85
C VAL A 318 0.82 -6.10 1.01
N ALA A 319 2.14 -6.21 1.10
CA ALA A 319 3.11 -5.51 0.26
C ALA A 319 3.93 -6.51 -0.56
N SER A 320 3.47 -6.81 -1.78
CA SER A 320 4.07 -7.82 -2.67
C SER A 320 4.93 -7.23 -3.80
N GLY A 321 4.81 -5.93 -4.08
CA GLY A 321 5.71 -5.24 -4.99
C GLY A 321 7.08 -4.94 -4.37
N SER A 322 8.15 -4.94 -5.16
CA SER A 322 9.47 -4.47 -4.71
C SER A 322 9.40 -3.00 -4.28
N ASN A 323 10.03 -2.63 -3.17
CA ASN A 323 9.92 -1.31 -2.51
C ASN A 323 8.48 -0.87 -2.18
N ALA A 324 7.51 -1.79 -2.17
CA ALA A 324 6.12 -1.43 -1.92
C ALA A 324 5.88 -1.15 -0.43
N ILE A 325 4.95 -0.23 -0.14
CA ILE A 325 4.55 0.14 1.21
C ILE A 325 3.05 -0.07 1.34
N ALA A 326 2.62 -1.00 2.20
CA ALA A 326 1.23 -1.23 2.57
C ALA A 326 1.04 -0.93 4.06
N ILE A 327 0.21 0.06 4.42
CA ILE A 327 -0.02 0.44 5.82
C ILE A 327 -1.51 0.57 6.09
N GLY A 328 -2.02 -0.27 7.00
CA GLY A 328 -3.38 -0.27 7.51
C GLY A 328 -4.13 -1.56 7.16
N ASN A 329 -5.29 -1.76 7.78
CA ASN A 329 -6.03 -3.02 7.69
C ASN A 329 -6.39 -3.34 6.23
N THR A 330 -6.03 -4.54 5.76
CA THR A 330 -6.22 -5.02 4.38
C THR A 330 -5.61 -4.17 3.27
N ALA A 331 -4.68 -3.23 3.57
CA ALA A 331 -4.02 -2.44 2.52
C ALA A 331 -3.23 -3.36 1.57
N LEU A 332 -3.37 -3.14 0.26
CA LEU A 332 -2.76 -3.98 -0.79
C LEU A 332 -1.87 -3.15 -1.72
N ALA A 333 -0.56 -3.37 -1.66
CA ALA A 333 0.46 -2.74 -2.51
C ALA A 333 1.19 -3.81 -3.34
N GLU A 334 0.76 -4.01 -4.60
CA GLU A 334 1.31 -5.04 -5.50
C GLU A 334 2.27 -4.48 -6.55
N GLY A 335 2.15 -3.18 -6.87
CA GLY A 335 3.05 -2.54 -7.82
C GLY A 335 4.46 -2.35 -7.25
N GLY A 336 5.49 -2.47 -8.08
CA GLY A 336 6.83 -2.02 -7.69
C GLY A 336 6.83 -0.52 -7.39
N ASP A 337 7.52 -0.09 -6.34
CA ASP A 337 7.53 1.29 -5.82
C ASP A 337 6.12 1.85 -5.51
N SER A 338 5.14 0.99 -5.21
CA SER A 338 3.77 1.39 -4.90
C SER A 338 3.57 1.73 -3.42
N ILE A 339 2.64 2.63 -3.14
CA ILE A 339 2.28 3.03 -1.78
C ILE A 339 0.76 2.87 -1.62
N ALA A 340 0.31 2.01 -0.70
CA ALA A 340 -1.07 1.88 -0.25
C ALA A 340 -1.15 2.21 1.24
N ILE A 341 -1.68 3.38 1.59
CA ILE A 341 -1.84 3.81 2.99
C ILE A 341 -3.30 4.08 3.28
N GLY A 342 -3.86 3.32 4.22
CA GLY A 342 -5.26 3.35 4.60
C GLY A 342 -5.73 1.94 4.87
N GLY A 343 -7.02 1.69 4.69
CA GLY A 343 -7.57 0.36 4.85
C GLY A 343 -9.07 0.44 4.76
N ASN A 344 -9.74 -0.68 4.49
CA ASN A 344 -11.11 -0.84 4.91
C ASN A 344 -11.57 -2.29 4.76
N ARG A 345 -12.18 -2.81 5.82
CA ARG A 345 -12.84 -4.13 5.83
C ARG A 345 -14.21 -4.00 6.47
N ASP A 346 -15.15 -3.38 5.76
CA ASP A 346 -16.56 -3.27 6.18
C ASP A 346 -17.37 -4.55 5.91
N GLY A 347 -16.75 -5.74 5.96
CA GLY A 347 -17.42 -7.04 5.82
C GLY A 347 -18.05 -7.35 4.45
N GLU A 348 -18.27 -6.36 3.59
CA GLU A 348 -18.81 -6.51 2.25
C GLU A 348 -17.72 -6.51 1.17
N MET A 349 -17.88 -7.41 0.20
CA MET A 349 -16.94 -7.70 -0.88
C MET A 349 -16.33 -6.44 -1.53
N GLY A 350 -15.05 -6.18 -1.24
CA GLY A 350 -14.13 -5.77 -2.31
C GLY A 350 -13.65 -4.32 -2.34
N MET A 351 -13.65 -3.58 -1.23
CA MET A 351 -12.98 -2.27 -1.25
C MET A 351 -11.98 -2.13 -0.10
N GLN A 352 -10.75 -2.55 -0.39
CA GLN A 352 -9.53 -2.25 0.35
C GLN A 352 -8.79 -1.06 -0.28
N THR A 353 -7.76 -0.53 0.39
CA THR A 353 -6.87 0.45 -0.26
C THR A 353 -5.92 -0.30 -1.18
N ILE A 354 -5.93 0.03 -2.48
CA ILE A 354 -5.25 -0.76 -3.52
C ILE A 354 -4.25 0.11 -4.29
N ALA A 355 -3.01 -0.34 -4.38
CA ALA A 355 -1.96 0.22 -5.24
C ALA A 355 -1.34 -0.92 -6.08
N THR A 356 -1.94 -1.27 -7.22
CA THR A 356 -1.51 -2.41 -8.06
C THR A 356 -0.60 -2.02 -9.22
N GLY A 357 -0.70 -0.77 -9.71
CA GLY A 357 0.17 -0.28 -10.78
C GLY A 357 1.59 0.00 -10.25
N PRO A 358 2.64 -0.14 -11.08
CA PRO A 358 3.98 0.29 -10.67
C PRO A 358 4.02 1.80 -10.44
N SER A 359 4.82 2.23 -9.46
CA SER A 359 5.02 3.62 -9.05
C SER A 359 3.71 4.34 -8.72
N THR A 360 2.74 3.65 -8.12
CA THR A 360 1.44 4.21 -7.74
C THR A 360 1.40 4.73 -6.32
N THR A 361 0.45 5.61 -6.04
CA THR A 361 0.18 6.09 -4.68
C THR A 361 -1.33 6.11 -4.42
N ALA A 362 -1.80 5.28 -3.49
CA ALA A 362 -3.16 5.24 -2.99
C ALA A 362 -3.16 5.59 -1.50
N VAL A 363 -3.80 6.70 -1.13
CA VAL A 363 -3.88 7.17 0.26
C VAL A 363 -5.32 7.50 0.64
N GLY A 364 -5.82 6.87 1.70
CA GLY A 364 -7.19 7.02 2.19
C GLY A 364 -7.93 5.69 2.17
N GLY A 365 -8.95 5.55 3.02
CA GLY A 365 -9.73 4.31 3.10
C GLY A 365 -10.38 3.98 1.76
N GLN A 366 -10.17 2.77 1.25
CA GLN A 366 -10.73 2.31 -0.03
C GLN A 366 -10.24 3.09 -1.26
N ALA A 367 -9.13 3.84 -1.16
CA ALA A 367 -8.53 4.50 -2.33
C ALA A 367 -7.91 3.46 -3.28
N GLN A 368 -8.02 3.68 -4.59
CA GLN A 368 -7.55 2.73 -5.61
C GLN A 368 -6.70 3.44 -6.66
N ALA A 369 -5.42 3.12 -6.74
CA ALA A 369 -4.49 3.54 -7.80
C ALA A 369 -4.04 2.30 -8.58
N MET A 370 -4.64 2.07 -9.75
CA MET A 370 -4.47 0.80 -10.50
C MET A 370 -3.58 0.93 -11.73
N GLY A 371 -3.52 2.12 -12.34
CA GLY A 371 -2.70 2.35 -13.53
C GLY A 371 -1.24 2.66 -13.20
N PRO A 372 -0.28 2.43 -14.10
CA PRO A 372 1.11 2.81 -13.89
C PRO A 372 1.26 4.32 -13.61
N GLY A 373 1.94 4.69 -12.53
CA GLY A 373 2.10 6.09 -12.11
C GLY A 373 0.80 6.78 -11.68
N ALA A 374 -0.28 6.04 -11.42
CA ALA A 374 -1.54 6.60 -10.97
C ALA A 374 -1.46 7.08 -9.51
N THR A 375 -2.19 8.15 -9.19
CA THR A 375 -2.27 8.72 -7.84
C THR A 375 -3.74 8.86 -7.44
N ALA A 376 -4.13 8.24 -6.32
CA ALA A 376 -5.45 8.35 -5.72
C ALA A 376 -5.32 8.79 -4.25
N TYR A 377 -5.88 9.95 -3.91
CA TYR A 377 -5.84 10.50 -2.56
C TYR A 377 -7.24 10.91 -2.09
N GLY A 378 -7.76 10.24 -1.05
CA GLY A 378 -9.09 10.46 -0.49
C GLY A 378 -9.87 9.16 -0.31
N TRP A 379 -10.89 9.15 0.56
CA TRP A 379 -11.74 7.98 0.74
C TRP A 379 -12.47 7.65 -0.56
N ARG A 380 -12.32 6.40 -1.04
CA ARG A 380 -12.82 5.94 -2.33
C ARG A 380 -12.38 6.78 -3.55
N ALA A 381 -11.25 7.47 -3.46
CA ALA A 381 -10.63 8.05 -4.66
C ALA A 381 -10.17 6.93 -5.60
N GLN A 382 -10.42 7.06 -6.91
CA GLN A 382 -10.11 6.04 -7.90
C GLN A 382 -9.33 6.65 -9.07
N ALA A 383 -8.12 6.13 -9.32
CA ALA A 383 -7.28 6.46 -10.45
C ALA A 383 -6.94 5.17 -11.22
N SER A 384 -7.70 4.90 -12.30
CA SER A 384 -7.78 3.57 -12.91
C SER A 384 -6.75 3.29 -14.01
N THR A 385 -6.15 4.33 -14.61
CA THR A 385 -5.34 4.22 -15.83
C THR A 385 -3.99 4.93 -15.70
N GLU A 386 -3.13 4.78 -16.71
CA GLU A 386 -1.75 5.32 -16.70
C GLU A 386 -1.76 6.83 -16.36
N ARG A 387 -1.01 7.20 -15.31
CA ARG A 387 -0.84 8.58 -14.84
C ARG A 387 -2.15 9.33 -14.57
N ALA A 388 -3.23 8.62 -14.27
CA ALA A 388 -4.46 9.22 -13.78
C ALA A 388 -4.24 9.78 -12.36
N THR A 389 -4.82 10.95 -12.07
CA THR A 389 -4.71 11.60 -10.75
C THR A 389 -6.10 11.90 -10.20
N ALA A 390 -6.48 11.25 -9.11
CA ALA A 390 -7.73 11.49 -8.39
C ALA A 390 -7.45 12.04 -6.98
N LEU A 391 -7.93 13.24 -6.68
CA LEU A 391 -7.73 13.92 -5.41
C LEU A 391 -9.08 14.38 -4.83
N GLY A 392 -9.59 13.65 -3.84
CA GLY A 392 -10.84 13.98 -3.14
C GLY A 392 -11.66 12.75 -2.75
N HIS A 393 -12.63 12.98 -1.87
CA HIS A 393 -13.66 11.99 -1.52
C HIS A 393 -14.41 11.55 -2.79
N LEU A 394 -14.42 10.27 -3.14
CA LEU A 394 -15.08 9.73 -4.35
C LEU A 394 -14.57 10.31 -5.70
N ALA A 395 -13.42 10.98 -5.74
CA ALA A 395 -12.85 11.48 -7.00
C ALA A 395 -12.52 10.32 -7.95
N ASN A 396 -12.86 10.42 -9.23
CA ASN A 396 -12.68 9.37 -10.24
C ASN A 396 -11.92 9.89 -11.46
N ALA A 397 -10.65 9.51 -11.58
CA ALA A 397 -9.83 9.73 -12.77
C ALA A 397 -9.70 8.39 -13.54
N SER A 398 -10.57 8.18 -14.53
CA SER A 398 -10.64 6.94 -15.31
C SER A 398 -10.04 7.08 -16.72
N GLY A 399 -9.85 8.30 -17.21
CA GLY A 399 -9.16 8.55 -18.48
C GLY A 399 -7.64 8.50 -18.36
N THR A 400 -6.95 8.04 -19.41
CA THR A 400 -5.47 8.02 -19.45
C THR A 400 -4.93 9.44 -19.27
N ARG A 401 -3.99 9.64 -18.34
CA ARG A 401 -3.43 10.95 -17.97
C ARG A 401 -4.48 11.99 -17.55
N SER A 402 -5.64 11.55 -17.06
CA SER A 402 -6.69 12.47 -16.61
C SER A 402 -6.45 12.96 -15.17
N THR A 403 -7.06 14.08 -14.80
CA THR A 403 -6.95 14.68 -13.47
C THR A 403 -8.33 15.04 -12.93
N ALA A 404 -8.75 14.42 -11.82
CA ALA A 404 -9.99 14.72 -11.11
C ALA A 404 -9.66 15.26 -9.71
N VAL A 405 -10.04 16.51 -9.41
CA VAL A 405 -9.78 17.17 -8.13
C VAL A 405 -11.09 17.69 -7.54
N GLY A 406 -11.49 17.18 -6.38
CA GLY A 406 -12.72 17.56 -5.69
C GLY A 406 -13.58 16.36 -5.34
N GLU A 407 -14.56 16.57 -4.45
CA GLU A 407 -15.49 15.52 -4.07
C GLU A 407 -16.34 15.08 -5.27
N ALA A 408 -16.33 13.77 -5.56
CA ALA A 408 -17.03 13.17 -6.69
C ALA A 408 -16.72 13.83 -8.06
N ALA A 409 -15.55 14.46 -8.21
CA ALA A 409 -15.06 14.92 -9.51
C ALA A 409 -14.77 13.72 -10.43
N SER A 410 -15.11 13.80 -11.71
CA SER A 410 -14.97 12.72 -12.68
C SER A 410 -14.22 13.19 -13.93
N ALA A 411 -13.04 12.64 -14.18
CA ALA A 411 -12.24 12.88 -15.38
C ALA A 411 -12.09 11.57 -16.17
N SER A 412 -13.06 11.30 -17.04
CA SER A 412 -13.15 10.04 -17.81
C SER A 412 -12.63 10.12 -19.24
N GLY A 413 -12.48 11.32 -19.80
CA GLY A 413 -11.82 11.52 -21.10
C GLY A 413 -10.30 11.34 -21.01
N GLU A 414 -9.67 10.88 -22.09
CA GLU A 414 -8.20 10.90 -22.18
C GLU A 414 -7.68 12.34 -22.08
N THR A 415 -6.61 12.54 -21.31
CA THR A 415 -6.01 13.86 -20.97
C THR A 415 -7.00 14.89 -20.45
N SER A 416 -8.14 14.48 -19.87
CA SER A 416 -9.16 15.41 -19.37
C SER A 416 -8.86 15.90 -17.95
N VAL A 417 -9.42 17.07 -17.59
CA VAL A 417 -9.23 17.70 -16.29
C VAL A 417 -10.58 18.12 -15.71
N ALA A 418 -10.96 17.59 -14.54
CA ALA A 418 -12.15 17.98 -13.79
C ALA A 418 -11.76 18.54 -12.41
N ILE A 419 -12.08 19.81 -12.13
CA ILE A 419 -11.72 20.48 -10.88
C ILE A 419 -12.99 21.07 -10.25
N GLY A 420 -13.43 20.53 -9.12
CA GLY A 420 -14.60 20.99 -8.36
C GLY A 420 -15.48 19.84 -7.87
N ASN A 421 -16.32 20.09 -6.86
CA ASN A 421 -17.31 19.10 -6.42
C ASN A 421 -18.27 18.78 -7.58
N LEU A 422 -18.43 17.50 -7.89
CA LEU A 422 -19.24 16.99 -9.01
C LEU A 422 -18.83 17.50 -10.41
N ALA A 423 -17.61 18.03 -10.59
CA ALA A 423 -17.13 18.41 -11.92
C ALA A 423 -16.93 17.16 -12.80
N SER A 424 -17.32 17.20 -14.07
CA SER A 424 -17.27 16.07 -15.01
C SER A 424 -16.63 16.47 -16.34
N ALA A 425 -15.50 15.86 -16.68
CA ALA A 425 -14.78 16.05 -17.93
C ALA A 425 -14.69 14.72 -18.69
N SER A 426 -15.67 14.46 -19.56
CA SER A 426 -15.82 13.20 -20.30
C SER A 426 -15.34 13.26 -21.75
N GLY A 427 -15.15 14.46 -22.31
CA GLY A 427 -14.54 14.63 -23.63
C GLY A 427 -13.03 14.41 -23.60
N THR A 428 -12.43 13.97 -24.70
CA THR A 428 -10.98 13.87 -24.87
C THR A 428 -10.37 15.27 -24.80
N ASN A 429 -9.29 15.44 -24.04
CA ASN A 429 -8.62 16.72 -23.84
C ASN A 429 -9.56 17.85 -23.37
N SER A 430 -10.63 17.49 -22.63
CA SER A 430 -11.61 18.45 -22.11
C SER A 430 -11.25 18.93 -20.70
N VAL A 431 -11.73 20.11 -20.33
CA VAL A 431 -11.48 20.75 -19.03
C VAL A 431 -12.81 21.23 -18.44
N ALA A 432 -13.17 20.76 -17.24
CA ALA A 432 -14.33 21.20 -16.48
C ALA A 432 -13.88 21.80 -15.14
N ILE A 433 -14.18 23.08 -14.90
CA ILE A 433 -13.78 23.80 -13.69
C ILE A 433 -15.02 24.39 -13.00
N GLY A 434 -15.19 24.07 -11.72
CA GLY A 434 -16.26 24.57 -10.85
C GLY A 434 -17.28 23.49 -10.44
N ASN A 435 -18.13 23.82 -9.48
CA ASN A 435 -19.14 22.90 -8.96
C ASN A 435 -20.14 22.48 -10.04
N GLY A 436 -20.25 21.18 -10.30
CA GLY A 436 -21.13 20.63 -11.34
C GLY A 436 -20.75 20.99 -12.79
N ALA A 437 -19.56 21.54 -13.04
CA ALA A 437 -19.10 21.84 -14.39
C ALA A 437 -19.06 20.56 -15.23
N THR A 438 -19.63 20.58 -16.45
CA THR A 438 -19.73 19.38 -17.29
C THR A 438 -19.20 19.66 -18.70
N ALA A 439 -18.03 19.10 -19.03
CA ALA A 439 -17.40 19.18 -20.36
C ALA A 439 -17.50 17.82 -21.07
N THR A 440 -18.43 17.69 -22.02
CA THR A 440 -18.72 16.41 -22.69
C THR A 440 -18.05 16.26 -24.05
N ASN A 441 -17.67 17.37 -24.69
CA ASN A 441 -17.12 17.35 -26.05
C ASN A 441 -15.59 17.39 -26.02
N ASP A 442 -14.97 16.85 -27.06
CA ASP A 442 -13.52 16.86 -27.21
C ASP A 442 -12.98 18.29 -27.31
N GLY A 443 -11.88 18.57 -26.58
CA GLY A 443 -11.24 19.89 -26.52
C GLY A 443 -12.07 20.98 -25.84
N GLN A 444 -13.23 20.66 -25.25
CA GLN A 444 -14.10 21.63 -24.62
C GLN A 444 -13.54 22.11 -23.28
N VAL A 445 -13.61 23.42 -23.04
CA VAL A 445 -13.37 24.03 -21.71
C VAL A 445 -14.69 24.58 -21.17
N VAL A 446 -15.11 24.12 -19.99
CA VAL A 446 -16.32 24.57 -19.28
C VAL A 446 -15.93 25.13 -17.93
N ILE A 447 -16.35 26.37 -17.66
CA ILE A 447 -16.24 27.02 -16.35
C ILE A 447 -17.66 27.21 -15.82
N ALA A 448 -18.00 26.58 -14.70
CA ALA A 448 -19.32 26.72 -14.08
C ALA A 448 -19.49 28.08 -13.40
N SER A 449 -20.74 28.47 -13.13
CA SER A 449 -21.11 29.69 -12.39
C SER A 449 -20.61 31.00 -13.02
N LEU A 450 -20.47 31.04 -14.35
CA LEU A 450 -20.12 32.25 -15.11
C LEU A 450 -21.13 33.39 -14.88
N ASP A 451 -22.42 33.09 -14.68
CA ASP A 451 -23.45 34.12 -14.42
C ASP A 451 -23.19 34.90 -13.12
N ALA A 452 -22.82 34.19 -12.05
CA ALA A 452 -22.46 34.82 -10.78
C ALA A 452 -21.19 35.67 -10.90
N SER A 453 -20.20 35.18 -11.68
CA SER A 453 -18.98 35.94 -11.98
C SER A 453 -19.28 37.19 -12.81
N THR A 454 -20.17 37.06 -13.80
CA THR A 454 -20.61 38.16 -14.68
C THR A 454 -21.36 39.23 -13.89
N ALA A 455 -22.28 38.84 -13.02
CA ALA A 455 -23.00 39.76 -12.13
C ALA A 455 -22.09 40.50 -11.14
N SER A 456 -20.91 39.95 -10.85
CA SER A 456 -19.92 40.54 -9.95
C SER A 456 -18.95 41.51 -10.65
N GLN A 457 -19.01 41.64 -11.97
CA GLN A 457 -18.12 42.54 -12.72
C GLN A 457 -18.42 44.02 -12.39
N THR A 458 -17.37 44.82 -12.23
CA THR A 458 -17.46 46.28 -12.03
C THR A 458 -16.41 46.99 -12.90
N GLY A 459 -16.67 48.24 -13.30
CA GLY A 459 -15.77 49.01 -14.18
C GLY A 459 -15.90 48.65 -15.68
N PRO A 460 -14.94 49.08 -16.53
CA PRO A 460 -14.97 48.80 -17.97
C PRO A 460 -14.76 47.31 -18.27
N ILE A 461 -15.67 46.74 -19.07
CA ILE A 461 -15.57 45.35 -19.55
C ILE A 461 -14.67 45.31 -20.80
N SER A 462 -13.77 44.33 -20.85
CA SER A 462 -12.89 44.09 -22.00
C SER A 462 -13.28 42.81 -22.75
N VAL A 463 -13.02 42.77 -24.05
CA VAL A 463 -13.18 41.55 -24.85
C VAL A 463 -11.96 40.67 -24.66
N VAL A 464 -12.21 39.40 -24.33
CA VAL A 464 -11.19 38.35 -24.30
C VAL A 464 -11.16 37.67 -25.66
N THR A 465 -9.97 37.52 -26.24
CA THR A 465 -9.74 36.89 -27.54
C THR A 465 -8.79 35.71 -27.39
N ALA A 466 -8.82 34.80 -28.36
CA ALA A 466 -7.83 33.76 -28.52
C ALA A 466 -7.15 33.89 -29.89
N ASP A 467 -5.83 33.76 -29.95
CA ASP A 467 -5.11 33.66 -31.22
C ASP A 467 -5.16 32.23 -31.80
N SER A 468 -4.52 32.01 -32.95
CA SER A 468 -4.45 30.67 -33.58
C SER A 468 -3.67 29.64 -32.77
N ASN A 469 -2.89 30.06 -31.77
CA ASN A 469 -2.16 29.18 -30.87
C ASN A 469 -2.97 28.89 -29.59
N GLY A 470 -4.18 29.45 -29.46
CA GLY A 470 -5.03 29.32 -28.27
C GLY A 470 -4.67 30.26 -27.11
N THR A 471 -3.80 31.25 -27.33
CA THR A 471 -3.41 32.21 -26.28
C THR A 471 -4.56 33.14 -25.95
N ILE A 472 -5.05 33.09 -24.71
CA ILE A 472 -6.08 34.00 -24.22
C ILE A 472 -5.45 35.37 -23.94
N GLY A 473 -6.00 36.42 -24.53
CA GLY A 473 -5.53 37.79 -24.36
C GLY A 473 -6.65 38.81 -24.27
N LEU A 474 -6.38 39.92 -23.57
CA LEU A 474 -7.24 41.10 -23.60
C LEU A 474 -7.11 41.78 -24.96
N SER A 475 -8.23 42.02 -25.63
CA SER A 475 -8.26 42.76 -26.88
C SER A 475 -7.87 44.22 -26.63
N THR A 476 -6.61 44.57 -26.90
CA THR A 476 -6.07 45.94 -26.84
C THR A 476 -5.83 46.54 -28.23
N THR A 477 -6.10 45.77 -29.30
CA THR A 477 -5.89 46.19 -30.69
C THR A 477 -7.01 47.14 -31.15
N PRO A 478 -6.67 48.33 -31.69
CA PRO A 478 -7.66 49.25 -32.29
C PRO A 478 -8.38 48.55 -33.46
N GLY A 479 -9.70 48.41 -33.36
CA GLY A 479 -10.54 47.73 -34.36
C GLY A 479 -11.55 46.74 -33.76
N LEU A 480 -11.27 46.17 -32.59
CA LEU A 480 -12.27 45.46 -31.77
C LEU A 480 -12.90 46.39 -30.70
N THR A 481 -12.33 47.57 -30.50
CA THR A 481 -12.92 48.70 -29.74
C THR A 481 -14.11 49.36 -30.45
N GLU A 482 -14.34 49.05 -31.74
CA GLU A 482 -15.45 49.56 -32.54
C GLU A 482 -16.58 48.53 -32.71
N LEU A 483 -16.56 47.39 -31.98
CA LEU A 483 -17.75 46.56 -31.89
C LEU A 483 -18.87 47.37 -31.24
N ALA A 484 -19.84 47.77 -32.06
CA ALA A 484 -21.01 48.50 -31.64
C ALA A 484 -21.66 47.78 -30.44
N SER A 485 -21.93 48.52 -29.37
CA SER A 485 -22.62 47.95 -28.22
C SER A 485 -24.02 47.50 -28.62
N PHE A 486 -24.64 46.63 -27.83
CA PHE A 486 -26.04 46.25 -28.02
C PHE A 486 -26.95 47.49 -28.11
N ASN A 487 -26.66 48.53 -27.35
CA ASN A 487 -27.41 49.80 -27.39
C ASN A 487 -27.22 50.55 -28.70
N ASP A 488 -25.99 50.58 -29.24
CA ASP A 488 -25.71 51.21 -30.54
C ASP A 488 -26.49 50.52 -31.66
N VAL A 489 -26.50 49.17 -31.66
CA VAL A 489 -27.27 48.39 -32.64
C VAL A 489 -28.78 48.61 -32.47
N GLN A 490 -29.29 48.69 -31.23
CA GLN A 490 -30.70 48.96 -30.97
C GLN A 490 -31.11 50.38 -31.44
N MET A 491 -30.30 51.38 -31.13
CA MET A 491 -30.52 52.75 -31.61
C MET A 491 -30.50 52.82 -33.13
N ASN A 492 -29.56 52.12 -33.76
CA ASN A 492 -29.48 52.08 -35.22
C ASN A 492 -30.70 51.37 -35.84
N SER A 493 -31.17 50.28 -35.22
CA SER A 493 -32.41 49.59 -35.64
C SER A 493 -33.65 50.48 -35.50
N ALA A 494 -33.74 51.29 -34.44
CA ALA A 494 -34.82 52.25 -34.26
C ALA A 494 -34.76 53.37 -35.32
N ALA A 495 -33.56 53.89 -35.61
CA ALA A 495 -33.36 54.86 -36.68
C ALA A 495 -33.75 54.31 -38.06
N ILE A 496 -33.41 53.06 -38.36
CA ILE A 496 -33.82 52.38 -39.60
C ILE A 496 -35.35 52.25 -39.68
N SER A 497 -36.02 51.89 -38.57
CA SER A 497 -37.48 51.80 -38.51
C SER A 497 -38.17 53.16 -38.74
N ALA A 498 -37.62 54.22 -38.13
CA ALA A 498 -38.09 55.58 -38.35
C ALA A 498 -37.91 56.02 -39.82
N ASN A 499 -36.75 55.75 -40.41
CA ASN A 499 -36.49 56.02 -41.83
C ASN A 499 -37.45 55.25 -42.74
N THR A 500 -37.73 53.97 -42.43
CA THR A 500 -38.69 53.15 -43.17
C THR A 500 -40.08 53.78 -43.15
N SER A 501 -40.51 54.27 -41.97
CA SER A 501 -41.80 54.95 -41.82
C SER A 501 -41.86 56.26 -42.60
N ALA A 502 -40.78 57.06 -42.57
CA ALA A 502 -40.68 58.30 -43.33
C ALA A 502 -40.71 58.06 -44.85
N ILE A 503 -40.04 57.01 -45.34
CA ILE A 503 -40.10 56.61 -46.75
C ILE A 503 -41.53 56.20 -47.14
N GLY A 504 -42.25 55.49 -46.26
CA GLY A 504 -43.66 55.15 -46.45
C GLY A 504 -44.55 56.39 -46.59
N MET A 505 -44.39 57.38 -45.70
CA MET A 505 -45.12 58.65 -45.78
C MET A 505 -44.79 59.44 -47.06
N ASN A 506 -43.51 59.51 -47.43
CA ASN A 506 -43.09 60.16 -48.68
C ASN A 506 -43.72 59.47 -49.89
N SER A 507 -43.80 58.14 -49.89
CA SER A 507 -44.44 57.38 -50.97
C SER A 507 -45.94 57.72 -51.08
N MET A 508 -46.65 57.86 -49.95
CA MET A 508 -48.05 58.31 -49.95
C MET A 508 -48.22 59.74 -50.44
N ALA A 509 -47.36 60.66 -50.01
CA ALA A 509 -47.39 62.05 -50.47
C ALA A 509 -47.13 62.16 -51.98
N ILE A 510 -46.23 61.33 -52.53
CA ILE A 510 -45.99 61.26 -53.98
C ILE A 510 -47.24 60.76 -54.71
N MET A 511 -47.93 59.73 -54.20
CA MET A 511 -49.18 59.24 -54.79
C MET A 511 -50.28 60.31 -54.77
N ASP A 512 -50.40 61.07 -53.68
CA ASP A 512 -51.36 62.18 -53.59
C ASP A 512 -51.03 63.28 -54.60
N LEU A 513 -49.76 63.69 -54.70
CA LEU A 513 -49.31 64.68 -55.68
C LEU A 513 -49.58 64.23 -57.13
N GLN A 514 -49.38 62.94 -57.43
CA GLN A 514 -49.73 62.36 -58.72
C GLN A 514 -51.24 62.43 -58.99
N GLY A 515 -52.08 62.21 -57.97
CA GLY A 515 -53.53 62.38 -58.04
C GLY A 515 -53.96 63.82 -58.31
N GLN A 516 -53.44 64.78 -57.55
CA GLN A 516 -53.71 66.22 -57.75
C GLN A 516 -53.26 66.68 -59.15
N THR A 517 -52.15 66.16 -59.65
CA THR A 517 -51.66 66.48 -61.00
C THR A 517 -52.63 66.00 -62.08
N ALA A 518 -53.24 64.82 -61.90
CA ALA A 518 -54.27 64.32 -62.81
C ALA A 518 -55.52 65.22 -62.81
N GLU A 519 -56.00 65.62 -61.65
CA GLU A 519 -57.14 66.55 -61.52
C GLU A 519 -56.86 67.90 -62.17
N LEU A 520 -55.62 68.41 -62.05
CA LEU A 520 -55.23 69.66 -62.68
C LEU A 520 -55.24 69.59 -64.22
N TYR A 521 -54.89 68.43 -64.80
CA TYR A 521 -55.01 68.20 -66.24
C TYR A 521 -56.48 68.18 -66.69
N ASP A 522 -57.36 67.53 -65.93
CA ASP A 522 -58.81 67.51 -66.21
C ASP A 522 -59.41 68.93 -66.18
N LEU A 523 -59.05 69.71 -65.16
CA LEU A 523 -59.49 71.10 -65.02
C LEU A 523 -58.97 72.00 -66.17
N ALA A 524 -57.73 71.79 -66.62
CA ALA A 524 -57.18 72.53 -67.74
C ALA A 524 -57.96 72.27 -69.05
N ASP A 525 -58.43 71.04 -69.27
CA ASP A 525 -59.26 70.69 -70.42
C ASP A 525 -60.69 71.24 -70.33
N GLU A 526 -61.25 71.33 -69.12
CA GLU A 526 -62.52 72.00 -68.89
C GLU A 526 -62.45 73.50 -69.17
N ASN A 527 -61.45 74.20 -68.62
CA ASN A 527 -61.25 75.63 -68.90
C ASN A 527 -61.08 75.90 -70.40
N ARG A 528 -60.38 75.03 -71.16
CA ARG A 528 -60.30 75.14 -72.62
C ARG A 528 -61.68 75.01 -73.29
N ARG A 529 -62.56 74.13 -72.80
CA ARG A 529 -63.94 74.02 -73.31
C ARG A 529 -64.73 75.31 -73.06
N ASP A 530 -64.63 75.89 -71.87
CA ASP A 530 -65.40 77.08 -71.52
C ASP A 530 -64.88 78.36 -72.22
N ILE A 531 -63.57 78.48 -72.44
CA ILE A 531 -63.02 79.57 -73.26
C ILE A 531 -63.53 79.49 -74.71
N ARG A 532 -63.64 78.27 -75.28
CA ARG A 532 -64.20 78.09 -76.63
C ARG A 532 -65.65 78.59 -76.71
N LYS A 533 -66.48 78.25 -75.73
CA LYS A 533 -67.86 78.73 -75.58
C LYS A 533 -67.92 80.27 -75.45
N ALA A 534 -67.08 80.85 -74.61
CA ALA A 534 -67.02 82.31 -74.42
C ALA A 534 -66.63 83.05 -75.72
N ASN A 535 -65.64 82.56 -76.47
CA ASN A 535 -65.24 83.13 -77.76
C ASN A 535 -66.38 83.10 -78.77
N GLU A 536 -67.20 82.06 -78.73
CA GLU A 536 -68.38 81.89 -79.58
C GLU A 536 -69.51 82.85 -79.17
N GLY A 537 -69.69 83.09 -77.87
CA GLY A 537 -70.50 84.19 -77.35
C GLY A 537 -70.11 85.56 -77.88
N VAL A 538 -68.80 85.84 -78.00
CA VAL A 538 -68.29 87.08 -78.59
C VAL A 538 -68.54 87.12 -80.10
N ALA A 539 -68.34 86.01 -80.81
CA ALA A 539 -68.67 85.90 -82.23
C ALA A 539 -70.16 86.20 -82.48
N MET A 540 -71.06 85.69 -81.62
CA MET A 540 -72.49 86.02 -81.66
C MET A 540 -72.74 87.51 -81.44
N ALA A 541 -72.06 88.14 -80.49
CA ALA A 541 -72.21 89.57 -80.23
C ALA A 541 -71.73 90.45 -81.40
N LEU A 542 -70.64 90.07 -82.09
CA LEU A 542 -70.14 90.76 -83.30
C LEU A 542 -71.10 90.63 -84.49
N ALA A 543 -71.77 89.48 -84.62
CA ALA A 543 -72.75 89.23 -85.66
C ALA A 543 -74.07 90.00 -85.45
N MET A 544 -74.35 90.43 -84.22
CA MET A 544 -75.63 91.05 -83.85
C MET A 544 -75.72 92.48 -84.37
N ASP A 545 -76.55 92.69 -85.39
CA ASP A 545 -76.82 94.02 -85.96
C ASP A 545 -78.25 94.52 -85.64
N SER A 546 -78.41 95.84 -85.55
CA SER A 546 -79.71 96.52 -85.37
C SER A 546 -80.29 96.91 -86.73
N PRO A 547 -81.38 96.25 -87.18
CA PRO A 547 -81.96 96.56 -88.48
C PRO A 547 -82.38 98.03 -88.57
N VAL A 548 -81.86 98.76 -89.55
CA VAL A 548 -82.25 100.15 -89.82
C VAL A 548 -83.59 100.17 -90.55
N ILE A 549 -84.59 100.85 -89.99
CA ILE A 549 -85.92 100.99 -90.61
C ILE A 549 -85.92 102.20 -91.55
N MET A 550 -86.02 101.97 -92.87
CA MET A 550 -86.06 103.05 -93.87
C MET A 550 -87.37 103.88 -93.80
N PRO A 551 -87.34 105.17 -94.16
CA PRO A 551 -88.54 106.03 -94.13
C PRO A 551 -89.69 105.44 -94.97
N GLY A 552 -90.87 105.27 -94.36
CA GLY A 552 -92.06 104.69 -95.01
C GLY A 552 -92.31 103.19 -94.73
N GLN A 553 -91.41 102.49 -94.03
CA GLN A 553 -91.57 101.08 -93.65
C GLN A 553 -91.84 100.90 -92.14
N SER A 554 -92.60 99.86 -91.77
CA SER A 554 -92.99 99.57 -90.37
C SER A 554 -92.14 98.48 -89.69
N TYR A 555 -91.42 97.67 -90.46
CA TYR A 555 -90.62 96.53 -89.96
C TYR A 555 -89.31 96.41 -90.74
N GLY A 556 -88.26 95.89 -90.07
CA GLY A 556 -86.97 95.58 -90.67
C GLY A 556 -86.43 94.26 -90.13
N VAL A 557 -85.71 93.51 -90.95
CA VAL A 557 -84.98 92.31 -90.55
C VAL A 557 -83.54 92.47 -91.02
N SER A 558 -82.59 92.14 -90.15
CA SER A 558 -81.18 92.00 -90.50
C SER A 558 -80.67 90.65 -90.01
N GLY A 559 -79.61 90.17 -90.62
CA GLY A 559 -78.90 88.98 -90.18
C GLY A 559 -77.42 89.21 -90.40
N GLY A 560 -76.61 88.61 -89.53
CA GLY A 560 -75.17 88.75 -89.57
C GLY A 560 -74.48 87.42 -89.31
N PHE A 561 -73.22 87.37 -89.73
CA PHE A 561 -72.29 86.32 -89.34
C PHE A 561 -71.14 86.98 -88.61
N GLY A 562 -70.69 86.36 -87.52
CA GLY A 562 -69.63 86.87 -86.68
C GLY A 562 -68.58 85.80 -86.50
N TYR A 563 -67.35 86.26 -86.41
CA TYR A 563 -66.18 85.41 -86.27
C TYR A 563 -65.27 86.01 -85.22
N TYR A 564 -64.91 85.23 -84.20
CA TYR A 564 -63.99 85.66 -83.15
C TYR A 564 -63.27 84.45 -82.56
N GLY A 565 -61.94 84.53 -82.44
CA GLY A 565 -61.14 83.48 -81.81
C GLY A 565 -61.38 82.08 -82.40
N GLU A 566 -61.39 81.96 -83.73
CA GLU A 566 -61.67 80.74 -84.50
C GLU A 566 -63.08 80.16 -84.38
N ARG A 567 -64.01 80.88 -83.75
CA ARG A 567 -65.42 80.48 -83.61
C ARG A 567 -66.29 81.26 -84.58
N THR A 568 -67.34 80.60 -85.09
CA THR A 568 -68.33 81.24 -85.97
C THR A 568 -69.71 81.25 -85.33
N ALA A 569 -70.45 82.33 -85.56
CA ALA A 569 -71.82 82.46 -85.10
C ALA A 569 -72.69 83.15 -86.15
N GLY A 570 -73.97 82.79 -86.18
CA GLY A 570 -74.99 83.42 -87.01
C GLY A 570 -76.06 84.11 -86.18
N THR A 571 -76.58 85.23 -86.66
CA THR A 571 -77.62 86.00 -85.98
C THR A 571 -78.74 86.40 -86.92
N ALA A 572 -79.92 86.59 -86.35
CA ALA A 572 -81.06 87.21 -86.99
C ALA A 572 -81.67 88.22 -86.03
N ALA A 573 -81.90 89.44 -86.50
CA ALA A 573 -82.52 90.51 -85.75
C ALA A 573 -83.74 91.07 -86.51
N PHE A 574 -84.75 91.46 -85.75
CA PHE A 574 -86.00 92.02 -86.20
C PHE A 574 -86.20 93.37 -85.51
N ALA A 575 -86.64 94.38 -86.24
CA ALA A 575 -86.98 95.69 -85.73
C ALA A 575 -88.38 96.12 -86.19
N ALA A 576 -89.12 96.80 -85.31
CA ALA A 576 -90.46 97.32 -85.58
C ALA A 576 -90.57 98.79 -85.17
N ARG A 577 -91.22 99.59 -86.00
CA ARG A 577 -91.47 101.02 -85.73
C ARG A 577 -92.76 101.16 -84.92
N VAL A 578 -92.67 101.79 -83.75
CA VAL A 578 -93.80 101.94 -82.82
C VAL A 578 -94.43 103.34 -82.92
N GLY A 579 -93.74 104.30 -83.55
CA GLY A 579 -94.26 105.65 -83.83
C GLY A 579 -93.37 106.45 -84.79
N SER A 580 -93.74 107.69 -85.08
CA SER A 580 -92.95 108.55 -85.98
C SER A 580 -91.52 108.81 -85.47
N ALA A 581 -91.30 108.73 -84.16
CA ALA A 581 -90.03 108.97 -83.49
C ALA A 581 -89.39 107.74 -82.81
N ALA A 582 -89.98 106.53 -82.89
CA ALA A 582 -89.58 105.38 -82.06
C ALA A 582 -89.54 104.02 -82.80
N SER A 583 -88.51 103.21 -82.53
CA SER A 583 -88.39 101.81 -82.96
C SER A 583 -87.89 100.88 -81.84
N VAL A 584 -88.29 99.61 -81.90
CA VAL A 584 -87.79 98.52 -81.05
C VAL A 584 -87.15 97.46 -81.91
N SER A 585 -86.16 96.74 -81.37
CA SER A 585 -85.46 95.65 -82.04
C SER A 585 -85.22 94.48 -81.09
N ALA A 586 -85.23 93.27 -81.62
CA ALA A 586 -84.87 92.04 -80.92
C ALA A 586 -84.06 91.16 -81.86
N GLY A 587 -83.09 90.41 -81.35
CA GLY A 587 -82.32 89.47 -82.16
C GLY A 587 -81.96 88.22 -81.39
N VAL A 588 -81.77 87.13 -82.13
CA VAL A 588 -81.28 85.84 -81.63
C VAL A 588 -80.08 85.40 -82.45
N GLY A 589 -79.13 84.76 -81.79
CA GLY A 589 -77.89 84.28 -82.37
C GLY A 589 -77.62 82.87 -81.91
N VAL A 590 -76.94 82.09 -82.75
CA VAL A 590 -76.47 80.76 -82.43
C VAL A 590 -75.00 80.62 -82.82
N GLY A 591 -74.21 80.07 -81.91
CA GLY A 591 -72.86 79.59 -82.19
C GLY A 591 -72.93 78.28 -82.98
N PHE A 592 -72.16 78.16 -84.06
CA PHE A 592 -72.21 76.97 -84.90
C PHE A 592 -71.32 75.81 -84.41
N ASP A 593 -70.36 76.08 -83.54
CA ASP A 593 -69.40 75.10 -83.02
C ASP A 593 -69.84 74.50 -81.66
N SER A 594 -70.36 75.31 -80.73
CA SER A 594 -70.84 74.89 -79.41
C SER A 594 -72.36 74.70 -79.36
N GLY A 595 -73.10 75.29 -80.30
CA GLY A 595 -74.57 75.30 -80.30
C GLY A 595 -75.19 76.26 -79.28
N GLU A 596 -74.39 77.13 -78.65
CA GLU A 596 -74.90 78.11 -77.66
C GLU A 596 -75.76 79.19 -78.30
N LEU A 597 -76.75 79.66 -77.54
CA LEU A 597 -77.75 80.62 -78.00
C LEU A 597 -77.56 81.96 -77.28
N GLY A 598 -77.51 83.04 -78.05
CA GLY A 598 -77.54 84.41 -77.56
C GLY A 598 -78.82 85.11 -77.97
N ALA A 599 -79.32 86.05 -77.16
CA ALA A 599 -80.45 86.89 -77.52
C ALA A 599 -80.19 88.34 -77.09
N ARG A 600 -80.76 89.29 -77.83
CA ARG A 600 -80.71 90.73 -77.52
C ARG A 600 -82.07 91.39 -77.73
N ALA A 601 -82.32 92.46 -76.99
CA ALA A 601 -83.44 93.37 -77.21
C ALA A 601 -82.96 94.81 -77.03
N GLY A 602 -83.46 95.74 -77.85
CA GLY A 602 -83.06 97.14 -77.84
C GLY A 602 -84.18 98.05 -78.31
N PHE A 603 -84.09 99.34 -77.99
CA PHE A 603 -85.04 100.37 -78.41
C PHE A 603 -84.27 101.61 -78.87
N GLN A 604 -84.86 102.39 -79.77
CA GLN A 604 -84.27 103.61 -80.32
C GLN A 604 -85.34 104.68 -80.47
N PHE A 605 -84.99 105.91 -80.09
CA PHE A 605 -85.85 107.10 -80.18
C PHE A 605 -85.06 108.21 -80.88
N GLY A 606 -85.66 108.90 -81.84
CA GLY A 606 -85.06 110.05 -82.53
C GLY A 606 -85.97 111.27 -82.42
N TRP A 607 -85.41 112.41 -82.02
CA TRP A 607 -86.12 113.69 -81.85
C TRP A 607 -85.70 114.73 -82.90
#